data_AF-A0A8T7E413-F1
#
_entry.id   AF-A0A8T7E413-F1
#
_cell.length_a   1.000
_cell.length_b   1.000
_cell.length_c   1.000
_cell.angle_alpha   90.00
_cell.angle_beta   90.00
_cell.angle_gamma   90.00
#
_symmetry.space_group_name_H-M   'P 1'
#
loop_
_entity.id
_entity.type
_entity.pdbx_description
1 polymer ?
#
loop_
_entity_poly.entity_id
_entity_poly.type
_entity_poly.pdbx_seq_one_letter_code
_entity_poly.pdbx_strand_id
1 'polypeptide(L)'
;GAAAGLGIDVAVGGASLLTGALLGSVIGGVGAWLGFDRLADVRVLGQPIGGETLRAGPITNPNFPFVVLGRAVSHYQALRARTHARREPLDLDALRAQAAKTFDDAAVRRRLGGTFTTLARRGSVNAETRQALIDAIETLLETAEAAG
;
A
#
# COMPACT_ATOMS: atom_id res chain seq x y z
N GLY A 1 5.09 -3.67 14.55
CA GLY A 1 5.91 -2.94 15.53
C GLY A 1 4.99 -2.04 16.32
N ALA A 2 4.81 -2.34 17.60
CA ALA A 2 4.06 -1.54 18.58
C ALA A 2 4.51 -1.90 19.99
N ALA A 3 4.94 -3.16 20.19
CA ALA A 3 5.41 -3.66 21.48
C ALA A 3 6.80 -3.15 21.93
N ALA A 4 7.66 -2.66 21.02
CA ALA A 4 9.03 -2.26 21.36
C ALA A 4 9.16 -0.81 21.91
N GLY A 5 8.08 -0.02 21.91
CA GLY A 5 8.11 1.40 22.30
C GLY A 5 7.67 1.70 23.74
N LEU A 6 7.25 0.69 24.52
CA LEU A 6 6.65 0.91 25.85
C LEU A 6 7.69 1.01 27.00
N GLY A 7 8.99 1.00 26.68
CA GLY A 7 10.04 0.80 27.69
C GLY A 7 10.85 2.03 28.11
N ILE A 8 10.67 3.21 27.52
CA ILE A 8 11.51 4.37 27.87
C ILE A 8 10.66 5.60 28.22
N ASP A 9 10.47 5.71 29.54
CA ASP A 9 10.34 6.91 30.35
C ASP A 9 9.08 7.79 30.27
N VAL A 10 8.38 7.81 31.42
CA VAL A 10 7.14 8.57 31.73
C VAL A 10 7.43 10.04 32.10
N ALA A 11 8.67 10.51 31.98
CA ALA A 11 9.10 11.74 32.67
C ALA A 11 9.09 13.06 31.88
N VAL A 12 8.79 13.11 30.57
CA VAL A 12 8.88 14.37 29.79
C VAL A 12 7.66 14.59 28.87
N GLY A 13 6.50 14.86 29.46
CA GLY A 13 5.44 15.72 28.90
C GLY A 13 5.07 15.58 27.42
N GLY A 14 4.83 14.36 26.90
CA GLY A 14 4.20 14.14 25.59
C GLY A 14 5.05 14.44 24.34
N ALA A 15 6.11 15.23 24.43
CA ALA A 15 7.03 15.50 23.32
C ALA A 15 7.91 14.29 22.96
N SER A 16 8.29 13.49 23.97
CA SER A 16 9.05 12.25 23.77
C SER A 16 8.24 11.16 23.05
N LEU A 17 6.90 11.18 23.17
CA LEU A 17 6.03 10.27 22.42
C LEU A 17 5.99 10.63 20.94
N LEU A 18 5.98 11.91 20.58
CA LEU A 18 6.01 12.36 19.19
C LEU A 18 7.38 12.09 18.55
N THR A 19 8.47 12.42 19.24
CA THR A 19 9.83 12.12 18.77
C THR A 19 10.10 10.62 18.70
N GLY A 20 9.65 9.86 19.70
CA GLY A 20 9.73 8.40 19.71
C GLY A 20 8.86 7.76 18.63
N ALA A 21 7.67 8.29 18.38
CA ALA A 21 6.80 7.85 17.28
C ALA A 21 7.42 8.18 15.91
N LEU A 22 8.06 9.34 15.76
CA LEU A 22 8.68 9.78 14.51
C LEU A 22 9.95 8.98 14.19
N LEU A 23 10.80 8.74 15.19
CA LEU A 23 11.94 7.84 15.04
C LEU A 23 11.49 6.38 14.81
N GLY A 24 10.48 5.94 15.55
CA GLY A 24 9.87 4.62 15.39
C GLY A 24 9.20 4.43 14.04
N SER A 25 8.59 5.48 13.45
CA SER A 25 7.97 5.43 12.13
C SER A 25 9.01 5.43 11.01
N VAL A 26 10.11 6.17 11.17
CA VAL A 26 11.22 6.13 10.20
C VAL A 26 11.89 4.76 10.22
N ILE A 27 12.27 4.26 11.40
CA ILE A 27 12.91 2.95 11.54
C ILE A 27 11.95 1.83 11.12
N GLY A 28 10.69 1.92 11.54
CA GLY A 28 9.64 0.96 11.18
C GLY A 28 9.31 0.96 9.69
N GLY A 29 9.26 2.14 9.06
CA GLY A 29 9.02 2.30 7.63
C GLY A 29 10.18 1.75 6.80
N VAL A 30 11.42 2.08 7.15
CA VAL A 30 12.63 1.54 6.50
C VAL A 30 12.73 0.03 6.71
N GLY A 31 12.47 -0.46 7.92
CA GLY A 31 12.48 -1.90 8.23
C GLY A 31 11.41 -2.67 7.47
N ALA A 32 10.21 -2.10 7.32
CA ALA A 32 9.14 -2.70 6.51
C ALA A 32 9.52 -2.71 5.02
N TRP A 33 10.11 -1.63 4.50
CA TRP A 33 10.55 -1.53 3.11
C TRP A 33 11.63 -2.55 2.77
N LEU A 34 12.62 -2.75 3.65
CA LEU A 34 13.71 -3.73 3.47
C LEU A 34 13.27 -5.18 3.75
N GLY A 35 12.28 -5.38 4.62
CA GLY A 35 11.82 -6.71 5.06
C GLY A 35 10.66 -7.28 4.24
N PHE A 36 9.98 -6.48 3.41
CA PHE A 36 8.79 -6.91 2.69
C PHE A 36 9.05 -8.11 1.77
N ASP A 37 10.19 -8.14 1.08
CA ASP A 37 10.55 -9.22 0.16
C ASP A 37 10.83 -10.56 0.89
N ARG A 38 10.97 -10.55 2.23
CA ARG A 38 11.19 -11.75 3.07
C ARG A 38 9.93 -12.27 3.75
N LEU A 39 8.77 -11.63 3.56
CA LEU A 39 7.51 -12.10 4.13
C LEU A 39 7.13 -13.51 3.64
N ALA A 40 7.52 -13.86 2.41
CA ALA A 40 7.31 -15.19 1.84
C ALA A 40 8.14 -16.29 2.54
N ASP A 41 9.24 -15.93 3.20
CA ASP A 41 10.11 -16.84 3.95
C ASP A 41 9.67 -17.04 5.41
N VAL A 42 8.67 -16.27 5.87
CA VAL A 42 8.15 -16.39 7.24
C VAL A 42 7.38 -17.70 7.36
N ARG A 43 7.77 -18.51 8.34
CA ARG A 43 7.10 -19.76 8.70
C ARG A 43 6.24 -19.53 9.93
N VAL A 44 4.96 -19.86 9.85
CA VAL A 44 4.05 -19.91 10.99
C VAL A 44 3.73 -21.37 11.26
N LEU A 45 3.93 -21.81 12.51
CA LEU A 45 3.74 -23.21 12.92
C LEU A 45 4.53 -24.22 12.05
N GLY A 46 5.73 -23.83 11.59
CA GLY A 46 6.59 -24.66 10.75
C GLY A 46 6.21 -24.72 9.27
N GLN A 47 5.03 -24.21 8.89
CA GLN A 47 4.60 -24.12 7.49
C GLN A 47 5.04 -22.77 6.90
N PRO A 48 5.70 -22.78 5.72
CA PRO A 48 5.99 -21.53 5.02
C PRO A 48 4.66 -20.91 4.58
N ILE A 49 4.49 -19.61 4.82
CA ILE A 49 3.28 -18.88 4.41
C ILE A 49 3.27 -18.66 2.87
N GLY A 50 4.39 -18.91 2.20
CA GLY A 50 4.55 -18.89 0.75
C GLY A 50 5.29 -20.11 0.20
N GLY A 51 5.49 -20.17 -1.12
CA GLY A 51 6.27 -21.24 -1.77
C GLY A 51 5.79 -21.63 -3.17
N GLU A 52 4.53 -21.34 -3.50
CA GLU A 52 3.99 -21.58 -4.83
C GLU A 52 3.63 -20.25 -5.50
N THR A 53 4.48 -19.81 -6.43
CA THR A 53 4.25 -18.61 -7.22
C THR A 53 3.36 -18.95 -8.42
N LEU A 54 2.04 -18.85 -8.23
CA LEU A 54 1.10 -18.93 -9.36
C LEU A 54 1.29 -17.68 -10.24
N ARG A 55 1.94 -17.89 -11.40
CA ARG A 55 2.17 -16.82 -12.38
C ARG A 55 1.10 -16.88 -13.46
N ALA A 56 0.12 -15.99 -13.38
CA ALA A 56 -0.83 -15.76 -14.46
C ALA A 56 -0.29 -14.72 -15.46
N GLY A 57 -0.18 -15.06 -16.75
CA GLY A 57 0.25 -14.12 -17.79
C GLY A 57 0.36 -14.73 -19.19
N PRO A 58 0.72 -13.93 -20.23
CA PRO A 58 1.02 -12.50 -20.19
C PRO A 58 -0.25 -11.64 -20.17
N ILE A 59 -0.29 -10.65 -19.29
CA ILE A 59 -1.39 -9.69 -19.22
C ILE A 59 -1.18 -8.63 -20.29
N THR A 60 -1.98 -8.68 -21.35
CA THR A 60 -1.84 -7.80 -22.53
C THR A 60 -2.65 -6.52 -22.42
N ASN A 61 -3.64 -6.47 -21.52
CA ASN A 61 -4.51 -5.31 -21.39
C ASN A 61 -3.81 -4.19 -20.58
N PRO A 62 -3.53 -3.02 -21.18
CA PRO A 62 -2.86 -1.91 -20.48
C PRO A 62 -3.68 -1.31 -19.34
N ASN A 63 -5.00 -1.55 -19.31
CA ASN A 63 -5.88 -1.13 -18.22
C ASN A 63 -5.85 -2.09 -17.01
N PHE A 64 -5.36 -3.32 -17.17
CA PHE A 64 -5.31 -4.29 -16.07
C PHE A 64 -4.65 -3.75 -14.79
N PRO A 65 -3.44 -3.16 -14.82
CA PRO A 65 -2.81 -2.64 -13.61
C PRO A 65 -3.62 -1.51 -12.96
N PHE A 66 -4.32 -0.69 -13.75
CA PHE A 66 -5.24 0.32 -13.23
C PHE A 66 -6.46 -0.31 -12.55
N VAL A 67 -7.03 -1.38 -13.11
CA VAL A 67 -8.17 -2.09 -12.50
C VAL A 67 -7.77 -2.69 -11.14
N VAL A 68 -6.61 -3.34 -11.07
CA VAL A 68 -6.11 -3.94 -9.82
C VAL A 68 -5.84 -2.87 -8.77
N LEU A 69 -5.11 -1.81 -9.15
CA LEU A 69 -4.78 -0.73 -8.23
C LEU A 69 -6.03 0.03 -7.77
N GLY A 70 -6.95 0.36 -8.69
CA GLY A 70 -8.20 1.06 -8.35
C GLY A 70 -9.06 0.27 -7.38
N ARG A 71 -9.11 -1.07 -7.55
CA ARG A 71 -9.78 -1.95 -6.59
C ARG A 71 -9.11 -1.90 -5.22
N ALA A 72 -7.78 -1.99 -5.15
CA ALA A 72 -7.05 -1.95 -3.89
C ALA A 72 -7.27 -0.62 -3.13
N VAL A 73 -7.17 0.51 -3.83
CA VAL A 73 -7.39 1.85 -3.26
C VAL A 73 -8.83 2.00 -2.76
N SER A 74 -9.82 1.54 -3.53
CA SER A 74 -11.23 1.63 -3.11
C SER A 74 -11.50 0.81 -1.85
N HIS A 75 -10.91 -0.38 -1.73
CA HIS A 75 -11.03 -1.20 -0.52
C HIS A 75 -10.34 -0.54 0.67
N TYR A 76 -9.14 0.03 0.47
CA TYR A 76 -8.43 0.78 1.50
C TYR A 76 -9.29 1.93 2.04
N GLN A 77 -9.86 2.75 1.16
CA GLN A 77 -10.72 3.88 1.54
C GLN A 77 -11.96 3.42 2.31
N ALA A 78 -12.64 2.38 1.83
CA ALA A 78 -13.82 1.85 2.49
C ALA A 78 -13.54 1.23 3.86
N LEU A 79 -12.35 0.62 4.04
CA LEU A 79 -11.92 0.06 5.32
C LEU A 79 -11.46 1.15 6.30
N ARG A 80 -10.76 2.18 5.83
CA ARG A 80 -10.31 3.31 6.67
C ARG A 80 -11.48 4.05 7.32
N ALA A 81 -12.60 4.21 6.60
CA ALA A 81 -13.80 4.88 7.11
C ALA A 81 -14.61 4.03 8.09
N ARG A 82 -14.17 2.80 8.40
CA ARG A 82 -14.99 1.82 9.10
C ARG A 82 -14.61 1.69 10.57
N THR A 83 -15.61 1.82 11.44
CA THR A 83 -15.44 1.49 12.87
C THR A 83 -15.52 -0.02 13.09
N HIS A 84 -14.84 -0.51 14.13
CA HIS A 84 -14.84 -1.93 14.52
C HIS A 84 -16.24 -2.48 14.90
N ALA A 85 -17.21 -1.59 15.11
CA ALA A 85 -18.60 -1.95 15.42
C ALA A 85 -19.46 -2.26 14.18
N ARG A 86 -19.06 -1.80 12.98
CA ARG A 86 -19.78 -2.08 11.74
C ARG A 86 -19.37 -3.44 11.18
N ARG A 87 -20.30 -4.40 11.17
CA ARG A 87 -20.07 -5.80 10.76
C ARG A 87 -20.69 -6.17 9.41
N GLU A 88 -21.38 -5.24 8.76
CA GLU A 88 -22.02 -5.44 7.47
C GLU A 88 -21.01 -5.84 6.37
N PRO A 89 -21.41 -6.57 5.32
CA PRO A 89 -20.56 -6.73 4.16
C PRO A 89 -20.23 -5.37 3.50
N LEU A 90 -19.07 -5.25 2.84
CA LEU A 90 -18.78 -4.10 2.00
C LEU A 90 -19.67 -4.15 0.75
N ASP A 91 -20.27 -3.02 0.37
CA ASP A 91 -20.99 -2.89 -0.88
C ASP A 91 -20.00 -2.89 -2.05
N LEU A 92 -19.99 -3.98 -2.81
CA LEU A 92 -19.06 -4.17 -3.93
C LEU A 92 -19.38 -3.25 -5.11
N ASP A 93 -20.63 -2.84 -5.29
CA ASP A 93 -21.02 -1.97 -6.40
C ASP A 93 -20.65 -0.52 -6.11
N ALA A 94 -20.81 -0.08 -4.87
CA ALA A 94 -20.26 1.19 -4.39
C ALA A 94 -18.72 1.22 -4.56
N LEU A 95 -18.03 0.13 -4.21
CA LEU A 95 -16.58 0.01 -4.39
C LEU A 95 -16.16 0.06 -5.88
N ARG A 96 -16.92 -0.56 -6.78
CA ARG A 96 -16.66 -0.48 -8.23
C ARG A 96 -16.83 0.93 -8.76
N ALA A 97 -17.89 1.63 -8.34
CA ALA A 97 -18.12 3.01 -8.73
C ALA A 97 -17.00 3.95 -8.21
N GLN A 98 -16.51 3.71 -7.00
CA GLN A 98 -15.36 4.42 -6.42
C GLN A 98 -14.07 4.15 -7.19
N ALA A 99 -13.83 2.88 -7.57
CA ALA A 99 -12.65 2.48 -8.34
C ALA A 99 -12.58 3.18 -9.71
N ALA A 100 -13.73 3.44 -10.33
CA ALA A 100 -13.81 4.13 -11.61
C ALA A 100 -13.33 5.60 -11.54
N LYS A 101 -13.52 6.24 -10.38
CA LYS A 101 -13.13 7.64 -10.13
C LYS A 101 -11.73 7.79 -9.53
N THR A 102 -11.07 6.67 -9.22
CA THR A 102 -9.79 6.69 -8.51
C THR A 102 -8.71 7.44 -9.29
N PHE A 103 -8.75 7.43 -10.63
CA PHE A 103 -7.69 7.98 -11.49
C PHE A 103 -8.13 9.22 -12.29
N ASP A 104 -8.95 10.08 -11.69
CA ASP A 104 -9.47 11.30 -12.34
C ASP A 104 -8.36 12.35 -12.59
N ASP A 105 -7.31 12.36 -11.77
CA ASP A 105 -6.12 13.18 -12.01
C ASP A 105 -5.30 12.63 -13.20
N ALA A 106 -5.29 13.38 -14.31
CA ALA A 106 -4.60 13.02 -15.53
C ALA A 106 -3.07 12.93 -15.38
N ALA A 107 -2.45 13.75 -14.51
CA ALA A 107 -1.02 13.74 -14.26
C ALA A 107 -0.60 12.49 -13.49
N VAL A 108 -1.35 12.14 -12.44
CA VAL A 108 -1.16 10.91 -11.66
C VAL A 108 -1.36 9.68 -12.55
N ARG A 109 -2.45 9.66 -13.32
CA ARG A 109 -2.75 8.58 -14.27
C ARG A 109 -1.63 8.40 -15.30
N ARG A 110 -1.08 9.49 -15.83
CA ARG A 110 0.04 9.45 -16.78
C ARG A 110 1.32 8.90 -16.16
N ARG A 111 1.67 9.31 -14.93
CA ARG A 111 2.85 8.78 -14.21
C ARG A 111 2.72 7.28 -13.98
N LEU A 112 1.59 6.83 -13.43
CA LEU A 112 1.30 5.40 -13.20
C LEU A 112 1.39 4.59 -14.50
N GLY A 113 0.81 5.09 -15.59
CA GLY A 113 0.86 4.43 -16.90
C GLY A 113 2.29 4.26 -17.43
N GLY A 114 3.16 5.25 -17.21
CA GLY A 114 4.59 5.17 -17.54
C GLY A 114 5.29 4.07 -16.74
N THR A 115 5.07 4.03 -15.43
CA THR A 115 5.64 3.00 -14.54
C THR A 115 5.15 1.60 -14.91
N PHE A 116 3.85 1.42 -15.17
CA PHE A 116 3.30 0.13 -15.59
C PHE A 116 3.87 -0.36 -16.92
N THR A 117 4.08 0.56 -17.87
CA THR A 117 4.71 0.22 -19.16
C THR A 117 6.15 -0.25 -18.95
N THR A 118 6.91 0.43 -18.10
CA THR A 118 8.28 0.04 -17.75
C THR A 118 8.32 -1.34 -17.10
N LEU A 119 7.41 -1.62 -16.16
CA LEU A 119 7.29 -2.91 -15.49
C LEU A 119 6.94 -4.05 -16.46
N ALA A 120 5.96 -3.82 -17.33
CA ALA A 120 5.55 -4.80 -18.34
C ALA A 120 6.69 -5.15 -19.31
N ARG A 121 7.57 -4.19 -19.64
CA ARG A 121 8.72 -4.40 -20.53
C ARG A 121 9.91 -5.06 -19.86
N ARG A 122 10.27 -4.64 -18.66
CA ARG A 122 11.46 -5.14 -17.95
C ARG A 122 11.24 -6.49 -17.28
N GLY A 123 9.98 -6.84 -16.97
CA GLY A 123 9.63 -8.08 -16.26
C GLY A 123 10.17 -8.18 -14.83
N SER A 124 10.81 -7.13 -14.32
CA SER A 124 11.37 -7.01 -12.98
C SER A 124 11.19 -5.59 -12.44
N VAL A 125 11.03 -5.48 -11.13
CA VAL A 125 10.90 -4.20 -10.41
C VAL A 125 12.28 -3.85 -9.84
N ASN A 126 12.94 -2.82 -10.36
CA ASN A 126 14.16 -2.28 -9.74
C ASN A 126 13.82 -1.21 -8.68
N ALA A 127 14.80 -0.81 -7.87
CA ALA A 127 14.58 0.15 -6.78
C ALA A 127 13.99 1.49 -7.27
N GLU A 128 14.47 2.00 -8.39
CA GLU A 128 13.97 3.24 -9.00
C GLU A 128 12.51 3.14 -9.44
N THR A 129 12.15 2.06 -10.16
CA THR A 129 10.75 1.84 -10.61
C THR A 129 9.83 1.59 -9.43
N ARG A 130 10.32 0.91 -8.38
CA ARG A 130 9.61 0.72 -7.12
C ARG A 130 9.32 2.08 -6.47
N GLN A 131 10.32 2.94 -6.36
CA GLN A 131 10.16 4.27 -5.76
C GLN A 131 9.19 5.13 -6.57
N ALA A 132 9.34 5.17 -7.90
CA ALA A 132 8.42 5.90 -8.77
C ALA A 132 6.97 5.41 -8.68
N LEU A 133 6.76 4.11 -8.42
CA LEU A 133 5.43 3.55 -8.15
C LEU A 133 4.89 4.02 -6.79
N ILE A 134 5.72 4.00 -5.75
CA ILE A 134 5.37 4.46 -4.40
C ILE A 134 4.95 5.93 -4.44
N ASP A 135 5.80 6.81 -4.99
CA ASP A 135 5.55 8.25 -5.05
C ASP A 135 4.23 8.56 -5.79
N ALA A 136 3.95 7.82 -6.87
CA ALA A 136 2.72 7.98 -7.64
C ALA A 136 1.47 7.51 -6.88
N ILE A 137 1.59 6.45 -6.06
CA ILE A 137 0.51 5.96 -5.21
C ILE A 137 0.29 6.90 -4.01
N GLU A 138 1.35 7.46 -3.42
CA GLU A 138 1.24 8.45 -2.35
C GLU A 138 0.48 9.69 -2.85
N THR A 139 0.89 10.24 -4.00
CA THR A 139 0.19 11.39 -4.62
C THR A 139 -1.28 11.06 -4.90
N LEU A 140 -1.57 9.84 -5.38
CA LEU A 140 -2.94 9.38 -5.63
C LEU A 140 -3.78 9.38 -4.35
N LEU A 141 -3.23 8.85 -3.25
CA LEU A 141 -3.92 8.77 -1.97
C LEU A 141 -4.13 10.16 -1.36
N GLU A 142 -3.14 11.04 -1.43
CA GLU A 142 -3.25 12.43 -0.96
C GLU A 142 -4.35 13.21 -1.72
N THR A 143 -4.40 13.04 -3.04
CA THR A 143 -5.43 13.70 -3.88
C THR A 143 -6.83 13.18 -3.55
N ALA A 144 -6.96 11.88 -3.27
CA ALA A 144 -8.22 11.28 -2.86
C ALA A 144 -8.65 11.71 -1.44
N GLU A 145 -7.70 11.99 -0.54
CA GLU A 145 -7.99 12.52 0.79
C GLU A 145 -8.39 13.99 0.78
N ALA A 146 -7.82 14.82 -0.12
CA ALA A 146 -8.20 16.22 -0.25
C ALA A 146 -9.60 16.44 -0.84
N ALA A 147 -10.19 15.42 -1.48
CA ALA A 147 -11.49 15.49 -2.14
C ALA A 147 -12.67 14.97 -1.29
N GLY A 148 -12.41 14.42 -0.09
CA GLY A 148 -13.42 13.87 0.83
C GLY A 148 -13.58 14.69 2.09
#